data_AF-A0A6I0E575-F1
#
_entry.id   AF-A0A6I0E575-F1
#
_cell.length_a   1.000
_cell.length_b   1.000
_cell.length_c   1.000
_cell.angle_alpha   90.00
_cell.angle_beta   90.00
_cell.angle_gamma   90.00
#
_symmetry.space_group_name_H-M   'P 1'
#
loop_
_entity.id
_entity.type
_entity.pdbx_description
1 polymer ?
#
loop_
_entity_poly.entity_id
_entity_poly.type
_entity_poly.pdbx_seq_one_letter_code
_entity_poly.pdbx_strand_id
1 'polypeptide(L)'
;MPFLRTSRCNALPGTRLSPAPRPQRISGQVNNRGCRMSPLRAFRAGSLAGMLCWASPARGDTPLACRLVADRFDYPIFVTSDPCDGERLFVVERAGRVRLLLRGRTLDPPFLDITDRVVSEGGERGLLSVALHPRFEENGFFYVNYTNPDTVVSRFRVTENPDRADPDSESVLLVIPQPHANHNGGCIQFSPRDGMLYVGMGDGGGPANSGNAQDPTTLLGKMLRLDVELPPPHVPPDNPFVGDDGVRDEIWAFGLRNPWRFSFDRDSGDLYIADVGEHLREEVSVRFISDPPGANFGWDCYEGEIWTGECDTPPPEHAAPVLTYPTSDGCAIIGGPVYRGAAIPDLAGTYFYADLCNDRVFSFHLIDGEVTGFRDRTEELTADRGGRDRVVSFGEDAAGELYMISPTGGEIFKITPNFCLTRGDATDDCRLDLADVARLQNCFTADGESPPPECNAEAFPCLDRDGDADLDLADFAAWLAALAGPAVCLENCISATCN
;
A
#
# COMPACT_ATOMS: atom_id res chain seq x y z
N MET A 1 20.83 -30.05 11.96
CA MET A 1 20.37 -30.62 10.68
C MET A 1 20.00 -29.44 9.78
N PRO A 2 20.69 -29.19 8.66
CA PRO A 2 20.34 -28.05 7.82
C PRO A 2 19.23 -28.48 6.87
N PHE A 3 18.07 -27.85 6.99
CA PHE A 3 17.03 -27.92 5.97
C PHE A 3 17.49 -27.09 4.77
N LEU A 4 17.74 -27.76 3.66
CA LEU A 4 17.86 -27.15 2.34
C LEU A 4 16.54 -26.45 2.01
N ARG A 5 16.47 -25.13 2.19
CA ARG A 5 15.43 -24.28 1.57
C ARG A 5 15.78 -24.12 0.09
N THR A 6 15.30 -25.04 -0.74
CA THR A 6 15.27 -24.87 -2.20
C THR A 6 13.83 -24.75 -2.66
N SER A 7 13.22 -23.62 -2.39
CA SER A 7 12.12 -23.10 -3.19
C SER A 7 12.67 -21.84 -3.83
N ARG A 8 12.98 -21.89 -5.13
CA ARG A 8 13.28 -20.69 -5.90
C ARG A 8 12.04 -19.79 -5.80
N CYS A 9 12.13 -18.72 -5.03
CA CYS A 9 11.25 -17.58 -5.25
C CYS A 9 11.38 -17.20 -6.72
N ASN A 10 10.26 -16.93 -7.38
CA ASN A 10 10.28 -16.33 -8.70
C ASN A 10 10.79 -14.89 -8.58
N ALA A 11 12.10 -14.72 -8.39
CA ALA A 11 12.77 -13.53 -8.88
C ALA A 11 12.59 -13.55 -10.39
N LEU A 12 11.82 -12.61 -10.92
CA LEU A 12 11.57 -12.47 -12.34
C LEU A 12 12.93 -12.33 -13.06
N PRO A 13 13.21 -13.11 -14.10
CA PRO A 13 14.47 -13.00 -14.81
C PRO A 13 14.53 -11.66 -15.53
N GLY A 14 15.43 -10.77 -15.09
CA GLY A 14 15.82 -9.58 -15.81
C GLY A 14 16.33 -9.97 -17.20
N THR A 15 15.51 -9.72 -18.22
CA THR A 15 15.90 -9.91 -19.62
C THR A 15 16.37 -8.57 -20.17
N ARG A 16 17.67 -8.47 -20.45
CA ARG A 16 18.25 -7.35 -21.19
C ARG A 16 17.59 -7.26 -22.57
N LEU A 17 16.79 -6.24 -22.82
CA LEU A 17 16.34 -5.91 -24.17
C LEU A 17 17.47 -5.18 -24.90
N SER A 18 17.95 -5.77 -25.99
CA SER A 18 18.78 -5.07 -26.99
C SER A 18 17.89 -4.21 -27.88
N PRO A 19 18.36 -3.04 -28.38
CA PRO A 19 17.51 -2.11 -29.11
C PRO A 19 17.17 -2.63 -30.52
N ALA A 20 15.88 -2.63 -30.87
CA ALA A 20 15.40 -2.90 -32.22
C ALA A 20 15.48 -1.63 -33.11
N PRO A 21 15.75 -1.75 -34.42
CA PRO A 21 15.93 -0.60 -35.30
C PRO A 21 14.60 0.03 -35.76
N ARG A 22 14.63 1.36 -35.97
CA ARG A 22 13.51 2.22 -36.39
C ARG A 22 12.89 1.79 -37.75
N PRO A 23 11.55 1.88 -37.93
CA PRO A 23 10.93 1.70 -39.24
C PRO A 23 10.89 3.00 -40.07
N GLN A 24 11.17 2.86 -41.36
CA GLN A 24 11.08 3.92 -42.38
C GLN A 24 9.62 4.16 -42.82
N ARG A 25 9.29 5.43 -43.08
CA ARG A 25 8.02 5.88 -43.67
C ARG A 25 7.87 5.36 -45.11
N ILE A 26 6.70 4.81 -45.43
CA ILE A 26 6.23 4.68 -46.82
C ILE A 26 4.86 5.36 -46.93
N SER A 27 4.81 6.37 -47.80
CA SER A 27 3.60 7.09 -48.20
C SER A 27 2.86 6.35 -49.32
N GLY A 28 1.54 6.23 -49.21
CA GLY A 28 0.69 5.76 -50.31
C GLY A 28 -0.74 6.30 -50.19
N GLN A 29 -1.06 7.29 -51.03
CA GLN A 29 -2.43 7.73 -51.32
C GLN A 29 -3.16 6.67 -52.16
N VAL A 30 -4.44 6.37 -51.89
CA VAL A 30 -5.43 6.08 -52.96
C VAL A 30 -6.86 6.48 -52.52
N ASN A 31 -7.58 7.04 -53.50
CA ASN A 31 -8.89 7.70 -53.50
C ASN A 31 -10.13 6.85 -53.18
N ASN A 32 -11.13 7.58 -52.67
CA ASN A 32 -12.59 7.32 -52.71
C ASN A 32 -13.12 6.95 -54.11
N ARG A 33 -14.09 6.01 -54.15
CA ARG A 33 -15.26 6.01 -55.05
C ARG A 33 -16.31 5.03 -54.53
N GLY A 34 -17.53 5.54 -54.32
CA GLY A 34 -18.67 4.78 -53.83
C GLY A 34 -19.41 3.98 -54.90
N CYS A 35 -20.38 3.17 -54.46
CA CYS A 35 -21.51 2.76 -55.30
C CYS A 35 -22.73 2.41 -54.42
N ARG A 36 -23.90 2.83 -54.90
CA ARG A 36 -25.23 2.73 -54.25
C ARG A 36 -25.92 1.38 -54.48
N MET A 37 -26.89 1.15 -53.60
CA MET A 37 -27.80 0.00 -53.36
C MET A 37 -28.60 -0.57 -54.53
N SER A 38 -29.02 -1.85 -54.40
CA SER A 38 -30.43 -2.32 -54.51
C SER A 38 -30.59 -3.79 -54.06
N PRO A 39 -31.82 -4.25 -53.71
CA PRO A 39 -32.05 -5.25 -52.66
C PRO A 39 -32.41 -6.65 -53.19
N LEU A 40 -32.09 -7.68 -52.41
CA LEU A 40 -32.64 -9.03 -52.58
C LEU A 40 -33.20 -9.52 -51.24
N ARG A 41 -34.51 -9.73 -51.21
CA ARG A 41 -35.21 -10.46 -50.16
C ARG A 41 -34.74 -11.92 -50.19
N ALA A 42 -34.28 -12.43 -49.05
CA ALA A 42 -34.20 -13.86 -48.79
C ALA A 42 -34.63 -14.14 -47.35
N PHE A 43 -35.71 -14.92 -47.24
CA PHE A 43 -36.14 -15.61 -46.03
C PHE A 43 -34.99 -16.44 -45.46
N ARG A 44 -34.69 -16.32 -44.16
CA ARG A 44 -34.11 -17.41 -43.38
C ARG A 44 -34.73 -17.48 -42.00
N ALA A 45 -35.11 -18.72 -41.69
CA ALA A 45 -35.70 -19.20 -40.46
C ALA A 45 -34.69 -19.22 -39.30
N GLY A 46 -35.26 -19.38 -38.11
CA GLY A 46 -34.63 -19.25 -36.80
C GLY A 46 -33.27 -19.92 -36.60
N SER A 47 -32.48 -19.26 -35.76
CA SER A 47 -31.56 -19.90 -34.83
C SER A 47 -31.44 -18.95 -33.64
N LEU A 48 -32.17 -19.24 -32.55
CA LEU A 48 -31.86 -18.67 -31.24
C LEU A 48 -30.50 -19.26 -30.83
N ALA A 49 -29.42 -18.55 -31.12
CA ALA A 49 -28.16 -18.75 -30.42
C ALA A 49 -28.37 -18.15 -29.02
N GLY A 50 -28.57 -19.00 -28.02
CA GLY A 50 -28.55 -18.58 -26.63
C GLY A 50 -27.20 -17.93 -26.33
N MET A 51 -27.18 -16.61 -26.19
CA MET A 51 -26.13 -15.92 -25.46
C MET A 51 -26.19 -16.44 -24.02
N LEU A 52 -25.33 -17.41 -23.69
CA LEU A 52 -24.91 -17.57 -22.32
C LEU A 52 -24.12 -16.30 -21.99
N CYS A 53 -24.80 -15.31 -21.42
CA CYS A 53 -24.13 -14.32 -20.59
C CYS A 53 -23.46 -15.12 -19.47
N TRP A 54 -22.14 -15.25 -19.54
CA TRP A 54 -21.36 -15.50 -18.35
C TRP A 54 -21.56 -14.26 -17.50
N ALA A 55 -22.52 -14.30 -16.59
CA ALA A 55 -22.53 -13.38 -15.48
C ALA A 55 -21.19 -13.63 -14.78
N SER A 56 -20.26 -12.68 -14.89
CA SER A 56 -19.16 -12.62 -13.94
C SER A 56 -19.80 -12.71 -12.56
N PRO A 57 -19.36 -13.62 -11.67
CA PRO A 57 -19.85 -13.57 -10.29
C PRO A 57 -19.65 -12.13 -9.82
N ALA A 58 -20.71 -11.55 -9.27
CA ALA A 58 -20.54 -10.33 -8.49
C ALA A 58 -19.42 -10.64 -7.50
N ARG A 59 -18.29 -9.92 -7.59
CA ARG A 59 -17.22 -10.06 -6.59
C ARG A 59 -17.87 -9.82 -5.24
N GLY A 60 -17.61 -10.72 -4.30
CA GLY A 60 -18.05 -10.50 -2.94
C GLY A 60 -17.46 -9.18 -2.46
N ASP A 61 -18.21 -8.45 -1.67
CA ASP A 61 -17.63 -7.34 -0.94
C ASP A 61 -17.30 -7.87 0.45
N THR A 62 -16.19 -8.60 0.54
CA THR A 62 -15.74 -9.17 1.81
C THR A 62 -15.55 -8.02 2.81
N PRO A 63 -16.32 -7.97 3.91
CA PRO A 63 -16.15 -6.96 4.95
C PRO A 63 -14.74 -7.03 5.52
N LEU A 64 -14.14 -5.90 5.87
CA LEU A 64 -12.78 -5.86 6.42
C LEU A 64 -12.78 -5.65 7.92
N ALA A 65 -11.69 -6.09 8.55
CA ALA A 65 -11.36 -5.86 9.95
C ALA A 65 -9.90 -5.46 10.05
N CYS A 66 -9.57 -4.83 11.17
CA CYS A 66 -8.26 -4.31 11.47
C CYS A 66 -7.73 -4.98 12.75
N ARG A 67 -6.86 -5.99 12.61
CA ARG A 67 -6.37 -6.77 13.74
C ARG A 67 -5.03 -6.24 14.23
N LEU A 68 -4.93 -5.86 15.51
CA LEU A 68 -3.66 -5.54 16.14
C LEU A 68 -2.72 -6.75 16.10
N VAL A 69 -1.52 -6.59 15.53
CA VAL A 69 -0.51 -7.66 15.43
C VAL A 69 0.63 -7.44 16.41
N ALA A 70 1.01 -6.18 16.62
CA ALA A 70 2.04 -5.79 17.56
C ALA A 70 1.86 -4.32 17.97
N ASP A 71 2.38 -3.98 19.14
CA ASP A 71 2.34 -2.65 19.74
C ASP A 71 3.70 -2.27 20.35
N ARG A 72 3.77 -1.06 20.93
CA ARG A 72 4.92 -0.53 21.68
C ARG A 72 6.20 -0.36 20.86
N PHE A 73 6.06 -0.14 19.55
CA PHE A 73 7.13 0.43 18.74
C PHE A 73 7.34 1.92 19.08
N ASP A 74 8.57 2.39 18.99
CA ASP A 74 8.91 3.81 19.20
C ASP A 74 8.67 4.61 17.91
N TYR A 75 7.48 5.19 17.77
CA TYR A 75 7.06 5.96 16.60
C TYR A 75 7.32 5.22 15.27
N PRO A 76 6.64 4.08 15.03
CA PRO A 76 6.78 3.35 13.78
C PRO A 76 6.27 4.19 12.60
N ILE A 77 6.98 4.13 11.48
CA ILE A 77 6.68 4.94 10.29
C ILE A 77 6.57 4.12 9.01
N PHE A 78 7.04 2.87 9.01
CA PHE A 78 6.94 1.98 7.85
C PHE A 78 7.04 0.51 8.28
N VAL A 79 6.41 -0.38 7.49
CA VAL A 79 6.61 -1.82 7.61
C VAL A 79 6.80 -2.43 6.22
N THR A 80 7.69 -3.41 6.12
CA THR A 80 7.89 -4.18 4.89
C THR A 80 8.33 -5.60 5.24
N SER A 81 8.53 -6.42 4.22
CA SER A 81 8.99 -7.80 4.33
C SER A 81 9.93 -8.16 3.18
N ASP A 82 10.66 -9.25 3.34
CA ASP A 82 11.28 -9.90 2.18
C ASP A 82 10.18 -10.69 1.47
N PRO A 83 9.96 -10.50 0.15
CA PRO A 83 9.06 -11.35 -0.64
C PRO A 83 9.32 -12.86 -0.52
N CYS A 84 10.51 -13.27 -0.08
CA CYS A 84 10.90 -14.65 0.19
C CYS A 84 10.78 -15.10 1.65
N ASP A 85 10.39 -14.20 2.55
CA ASP A 85 10.24 -14.47 3.98
C ASP A 85 8.81 -14.23 4.46
N GLY A 86 8.05 -15.31 4.62
CA GLY A 86 6.68 -15.27 5.12
C GLY A 86 6.54 -15.09 6.64
N GLU A 87 7.63 -14.86 7.38
CA GLU A 87 7.62 -14.87 8.85
C GLU A 87 8.03 -13.53 9.47
N ARG A 88 8.94 -12.80 8.81
CA ARG A 88 9.54 -11.57 9.31
C ARG A 88 8.92 -10.33 8.67
N LEU A 89 8.54 -9.38 9.52
CA LEU A 89 8.27 -8.00 9.13
C LEU A 89 9.37 -7.09 9.69
N PHE A 90 9.81 -6.15 8.87
CA PHE A 90 10.78 -5.11 9.21
C PHE A 90 10.02 -3.82 9.51
N VAL A 91 9.99 -3.42 10.78
CA VAL A 91 9.27 -2.23 11.25
C VAL A 91 10.28 -1.11 11.44
N VAL A 92 10.08 0.01 10.76
CA VAL A 92 10.95 1.19 10.83
C VAL A 92 10.45 2.11 11.94
N GLU A 93 11.30 2.35 12.94
CA GLU A 93 11.10 3.35 13.99
C GLU A 93 11.85 4.63 13.62
N ARG A 94 11.14 5.76 13.65
CA ARG A 94 11.62 7.06 13.13
C ARG A 94 12.94 7.52 13.75
N ALA A 95 13.24 7.11 14.99
CA ALA A 95 14.46 7.46 15.70
C ALA A 95 15.75 6.91 15.05
N GLY A 96 15.66 5.97 14.10
CA GLY A 96 16.85 5.35 13.48
C GLY A 96 16.98 3.85 13.76
N ARG A 97 15.88 3.16 14.02
CA ARG A 97 15.91 1.71 14.26
C ARG A 97 15.04 0.97 13.27
N VAL A 98 15.48 -0.22 12.89
CA VAL A 98 14.63 -1.22 12.24
C VAL A 98 14.44 -2.35 13.24
N ARG A 99 13.19 -2.64 13.59
CA ARG A 99 12.80 -3.76 14.47
C ARG A 99 12.34 -4.94 13.62
N LEU A 100 12.56 -6.15 14.12
CA LEU A 100 12.00 -7.36 13.53
C LEU A 100 10.79 -7.81 14.32
N LEU A 101 9.68 -7.99 13.61
CA LEU A 101 8.49 -8.65 14.11
C LEU A 101 8.44 -10.05 13.49
N LEU A 102 8.73 -11.06 14.30
CA LEU A 102 8.74 -12.47 13.89
C LEU A 102 7.49 -13.16 14.45
N ARG A 103 6.53 -13.50 13.59
CA ARG A 103 5.28 -14.18 13.97
C ARG A 103 4.57 -13.53 15.18
N GLY A 104 4.44 -12.20 15.15
CA GLY A 104 3.78 -11.41 16.22
C GLY A 104 4.64 -11.12 17.45
N ARG A 105 5.92 -11.55 17.47
CA ARG A 105 6.87 -11.22 18.54
C ARG A 105 7.95 -10.27 18.04
N THR A 106 8.05 -9.11 18.67
CA THR A 106 9.15 -8.17 18.44
C THR A 106 10.45 -8.75 19.01
N LEU A 107 11.51 -8.77 18.20
CA LEU A 107 12.82 -9.28 18.60
C LEU A 107 13.72 -8.17 19.15
N ASP A 108 14.52 -8.52 20.16
CA ASP A 108 15.57 -7.67 20.74
C ASP A 108 16.96 -8.32 20.62
N PRO A 109 18.05 -7.55 20.41
CA PRO A 109 18.08 -6.12 20.02
C PRO A 109 17.33 -5.81 18.70
N PRO A 110 17.26 -4.54 18.24
CA PRO A 110 16.79 -4.20 16.89
C PRO A 110 17.59 -4.92 15.79
N PHE A 111 17.01 -5.03 14.58
CA PHE A 111 17.71 -5.51 13.39
C PHE A 111 18.82 -4.55 12.97
N LEU A 112 18.51 -3.26 12.88
CA LEU A 112 19.46 -2.18 12.65
C LEU A 112 19.25 -1.09 13.72
N ASP A 113 20.33 -0.54 14.26
CA ASP A 113 20.31 0.67 15.08
C ASP A 113 21.38 1.63 14.55
N ILE A 114 20.94 2.77 14.03
CA ILE A 114 21.77 3.88 13.53
C ILE A 114 21.30 5.20 14.16
N THR A 115 20.75 5.13 15.38
CA THR A 115 20.27 6.30 16.15
C THR A 115 21.39 7.31 16.45
N ASP A 116 22.66 6.91 16.33
CA ASP A 116 23.85 7.74 16.50
C ASP A 116 24.04 8.79 15.39
N ARG A 117 23.44 8.55 14.21
CA ARG A 117 23.59 9.43 13.03
C ARG A 117 22.27 9.90 12.42
N VAL A 118 21.13 9.36 12.85
CA VAL A 118 19.81 9.84 12.39
C VAL A 118 19.41 11.09 13.17
N VAL A 119 19.12 12.18 12.45
CA VAL A 119 18.42 13.34 12.99
C VAL A 119 16.93 13.07 12.85
N SER A 120 16.23 12.81 13.96
CA SER A 120 14.78 12.52 13.99
C SER A 120 13.95 13.60 14.69
N GLU A 121 14.58 14.67 15.17
CA GLU A 121 13.88 15.79 15.79
C GLU A 121 13.35 16.74 14.71
N GLY A 122 12.14 17.28 14.86
CA GLY A 122 11.59 18.33 14.00
C GLY A 122 11.06 17.85 12.65
N GLY A 123 9.79 18.19 12.37
CA GLY A 123 9.12 17.93 11.09
C GLY A 123 9.00 16.43 10.76
N GLU A 124 9.33 16.10 9.53
CA GLU A 124 9.21 14.77 8.92
C GLU A 124 10.50 13.95 9.02
N ARG A 125 11.53 14.49 9.69
CA ARG A 125 12.86 13.88 9.77
C ARG A 125 12.87 12.55 10.53
N GLY A 126 13.82 11.69 10.17
CA GLY A 126 14.11 10.43 10.83
C GLY A 126 14.63 9.36 9.88
N LEU A 127 14.54 8.11 10.28
CA LEU A 127 14.62 6.95 9.39
C LEU A 127 13.23 6.72 8.79
N LEU A 128 13.12 6.77 7.47
CA LEU A 128 11.83 6.92 6.78
C LEU A 128 11.37 5.68 6.04
N SER A 129 12.31 4.86 5.56
CA SER A 129 12.01 3.65 4.81
C SER A 129 13.19 2.68 4.80
N VAL A 130 12.86 1.41 4.54
CA VAL A 130 13.81 0.32 4.31
C VAL A 130 13.37 -0.46 3.07
N ALA A 131 14.30 -0.78 2.19
CA ALA A 131 14.05 -1.63 1.02
C ALA A 131 15.05 -2.79 1.02
N LEU A 132 14.57 -4.01 1.05
CA LEU A 132 15.41 -5.19 0.93
C LEU A 132 15.79 -5.40 -0.54
N HIS A 133 17.04 -5.77 -0.80
CA HIS A 133 17.46 -6.05 -2.17
C HIS A 133 16.62 -7.21 -2.75
N PRO A 134 16.30 -7.23 -4.06
CA PRO A 134 15.57 -8.35 -4.68
C PRO A 134 16.25 -9.73 -4.58
N ARG A 135 17.49 -9.76 -4.07
CA ARG A 135 18.32 -10.94 -3.81
C ARG A 135 18.80 -10.96 -2.36
N PHE A 136 18.01 -10.42 -1.43
CA PHE A 136 18.38 -10.25 -0.03
C PHE A 136 18.85 -11.56 0.61
N GLU A 137 18.12 -12.65 0.39
CA GLU A 137 18.50 -14.00 0.88
C GLU A 137 19.87 -14.49 0.33
N GLU A 138 20.34 -13.97 -0.80
CA GLU A 138 21.62 -14.34 -1.41
C GLU A 138 22.77 -13.41 -0.99
N ASN A 139 22.53 -12.10 -1.00
CA ASN A 139 23.59 -11.09 -0.83
C ASN A 139 23.57 -10.41 0.55
N GLY A 140 22.43 -10.43 1.24
CA GLY A 140 22.22 -9.82 2.53
C GLY A 140 22.13 -8.30 2.51
N PHE A 141 21.97 -7.68 1.33
CA PHE A 141 21.96 -6.22 1.20
C PHE A 141 20.56 -5.63 1.33
N PHE A 142 20.48 -4.52 2.04
CA PHE A 142 19.26 -3.72 2.14
C PHE A 142 19.64 -2.24 2.16
N TYR A 143 18.64 -1.40 1.95
CA TYR A 143 18.81 0.03 1.76
C TYR A 143 17.89 0.78 2.70
N VAL A 144 18.34 1.94 3.15
CA VAL A 144 17.58 2.84 4.01
C VAL A 144 17.61 4.25 3.46
N ASN A 145 16.56 5.01 3.76
CA ASN A 145 16.51 6.46 3.58
C ASN A 145 16.30 7.11 4.94
N TYR A 146 17.23 7.98 5.35
CA TYR A 146 17.16 8.70 6.61
C TYR A 146 17.68 10.13 6.48
N THR A 147 17.44 10.97 7.49
CA THR A 147 17.92 12.36 7.53
C THR A 147 19.08 12.57 8.50
N ASN A 148 20.10 13.32 8.09
CA ASN A 148 21.23 13.76 8.91
C ASN A 148 21.91 15.05 8.39
N PRO A 149 21.43 16.25 8.78
CA PRO A 149 20.09 16.78 8.52
C PRO A 149 19.63 16.70 7.04
N ASP A 150 20.54 16.42 6.10
CA ASP A 150 20.26 16.15 4.68
C ASP A 150 19.67 14.74 4.50
N THR A 151 19.02 14.46 3.36
CA THR A 151 18.58 13.09 3.07
C THR A 151 19.77 12.23 2.65
N VAL A 152 19.89 11.05 3.26
CA VAL A 152 20.91 10.06 2.97
C VAL A 152 20.24 8.77 2.54
N VAL A 153 20.61 8.26 1.36
CA VAL A 153 20.24 6.92 0.91
C VAL A 153 21.47 6.04 1.03
N SER A 154 21.39 4.98 1.82
CA SER A 154 22.53 4.13 2.16
C SER A 154 22.19 2.65 2.02
N ARG A 155 23.20 1.87 1.63
CA ARG A 155 23.19 0.40 1.66
C ARG A 155 23.82 -0.10 2.96
N PHE A 156 23.24 -1.14 3.53
CA PHE A 156 23.76 -1.92 4.65
C PHE A 156 23.73 -3.40 4.31
N ARG A 157 24.38 -4.21 5.16
CA ARG A 157 24.40 -5.67 5.04
C ARG A 157 24.03 -6.35 6.34
N VAL A 158 23.38 -7.52 6.26
CA VAL A 158 23.24 -8.43 7.40
C VAL A 158 24.58 -9.04 7.83
N THR A 159 24.66 -9.37 9.11
CA THR A 159 25.73 -10.18 9.68
C THR A 159 25.55 -11.66 9.29
N GLU A 160 26.36 -12.55 9.88
CA GLU A 160 26.12 -14.00 9.78
C GLU A 160 24.76 -14.42 10.38
N ASN A 161 24.21 -13.63 11.31
CA ASN A 161 22.84 -13.77 11.77
C ASN A 161 21.91 -12.95 10.85
N PRO A 162 21.00 -13.60 10.09
CA PRO A 162 20.11 -12.91 9.15
C PRO A 162 19.09 -11.99 9.84
N ASP A 163 18.93 -12.09 11.16
CA ASP A 163 18.08 -11.21 11.97
C ASP A 163 18.84 -10.02 12.56
N ARG A 164 20.09 -9.79 12.10
CA ARG A 164 20.96 -8.70 12.56
C ARG A 164 21.68 -8.04 11.39
N ALA A 165 21.53 -6.74 11.25
CA ALA A 165 22.35 -5.90 10.39
C ALA A 165 23.67 -5.51 11.06
N ASP A 166 24.69 -5.29 10.24
CA ASP A 166 25.93 -4.65 10.65
C ASP A 166 25.82 -3.13 10.44
N PRO A 167 25.71 -2.30 11.51
CA PRO A 167 25.60 -0.85 11.38
C PRO A 167 26.89 -0.19 10.85
N ASP A 168 28.02 -0.89 10.88
CA ASP A 168 29.31 -0.41 10.35
C ASP A 168 29.50 -0.76 8.87
N SER A 169 28.58 -1.53 8.27
CA SER A 169 28.62 -1.92 6.85
C SER A 169 28.10 -0.86 5.88
N GLU A 170 27.81 0.34 6.39
CA GLU A 170 27.19 1.42 5.63
C GLU A 170 27.99 1.79 4.36
N SER A 171 27.27 1.90 3.25
CA SER A 171 27.77 2.47 2.00
C SER A 171 26.75 3.48 1.51
N VAL A 172 27.10 4.77 1.60
CA VAL A 172 26.25 5.87 1.13
C VAL A 172 26.15 5.85 -0.39
N LEU A 173 24.92 5.91 -0.92
CA LEU A 173 24.61 5.99 -2.35
C LEU A 173 24.36 7.44 -2.77
N LEU A 174 23.56 8.17 -2.00
CA LEU A 174 23.20 9.56 -2.26
C LEU A 174 23.18 10.36 -0.96
N VAL A 175 23.59 11.63 -1.06
CA VAL A 175 23.34 12.68 -0.06
C VAL A 175 22.66 13.84 -0.80
N ILE A 176 21.46 14.20 -0.37
CA ILE A 176 20.62 15.21 -1.01
C ILE A 176 20.40 16.35 -0.01
N PRO A 177 20.95 17.55 -0.28
CA PRO A 177 20.76 18.70 0.60
C PRO A 177 19.29 19.01 0.85
N GLN A 178 18.92 19.18 2.13
CA GLN A 178 17.55 19.51 2.54
C GLN A 178 17.47 20.96 3.04
N PRO A 179 16.69 21.84 2.38
CA PRO A 179 16.57 23.23 2.81
C PRO A 179 15.71 23.37 4.09
N HIS A 180 14.76 22.45 4.30
CA HIS A 180 13.90 22.42 5.48
C HIS A 180 13.75 21.01 6.08
N ALA A 181 13.12 20.94 7.26
CA ALA A 181 12.91 19.69 8.01
C ALA A 181 11.60 18.96 7.63
N ASN A 182 10.94 19.38 6.55
CA ASN A 182 9.71 18.81 6.02
C ASN A 182 9.84 18.63 4.50
N HIS A 183 8.89 17.89 3.93
CA HIS A 183 8.89 17.42 2.54
C HIS A 183 10.16 16.66 2.20
N ASN A 184 10.56 15.78 3.11
CA ASN A 184 11.72 14.92 2.89
C ASN A 184 11.40 13.74 1.96
N GLY A 185 10.10 13.45 1.73
CA GLY A 185 9.65 12.23 1.08
C GLY A 185 10.12 11.01 1.86
N GLY A 186 11.01 10.23 1.26
CA GLY A 186 11.81 9.24 1.99
C GLY A 186 11.38 7.79 1.78
N CYS A 187 10.31 7.54 1.02
CA CYS A 187 9.98 6.19 0.58
C CYS A 187 11.05 5.68 -0.42
N ILE A 188 11.52 4.45 -0.24
CA ILE A 188 12.36 3.75 -1.21
C ILE A 188 11.82 2.34 -1.43
N GLN A 189 11.81 1.89 -2.69
CA GLN A 189 11.40 0.52 -3.04
C GLN A 189 12.13 0.05 -4.29
N PHE A 190 12.32 -1.27 -4.39
CA PHE A 190 12.75 -1.88 -5.64
C PHE A 190 11.56 -2.12 -6.55
N SER A 191 11.67 -1.70 -7.80
CA SER A 191 10.69 -2.04 -8.81
C SER A 191 10.71 -3.55 -9.10
N PRO A 192 9.54 -4.23 -9.07
CA PRO A 192 9.46 -5.66 -9.39
C PRO A 192 9.70 -5.93 -10.89
N ARG A 193 9.83 -4.89 -11.72
CA ARG A 193 9.93 -4.99 -13.17
C ARG A 193 11.33 -4.86 -13.70
N ASP A 194 12.04 -3.82 -13.29
CA ASP A 194 13.42 -3.57 -13.74
C ASP A 194 14.46 -3.83 -12.66
N GLY A 195 14.04 -4.09 -11.41
CA GLY A 195 14.93 -4.38 -10.30
C GLY A 195 15.73 -3.18 -9.81
N MET A 196 15.38 -1.96 -10.24
CA MET A 196 16.06 -0.73 -9.85
C MET A 196 15.49 -0.19 -8.54
N LEU A 197 16.32 0.54 -7.78
CA LEU A 197 15.91 1.23 -6.58
C LEU A 197 15.28 2.58 -6.95
N TYR A 198 14.01 2.76 -6.58
CA TYR A 198 13.32 4.04 -6.72
C TYR A 198 13.36 4.80 -5.41
N VAL A 199 13.55 6.11 -5.49
CA VAL A 199 13.61 7.03 -4.34
C VAL A 199 12.63 8.17 -4.56
N GLY A 200 11.64 8.30 -3.67
CA GLY A 200 10.69 9.41 -3.68
C GLY A 200 11.22 10.57 -2.87
N MET A 201 11.41 11.72 -3.52
CA MET A 201 11.94 12.93 -2.90
C MET A 201 10.92 14.06 -2.95
N GLY A 202 10.59 14.63 -1.79
CA GLY A 202 9.85 15.88 -1.74
C GLY A 202 10.68 17.07 -2.20
N ASP A 203 10.03 18.20 -2.40
CA ASP A 203 10.58 19.46 -2.90
C ASP A 203 11.50 20.18 -1.91
N GLY A 204 11.67 19.61 -0.72
CA GLY A 204 12.53 20.13 0.35
C GLY A 204 11.83 21.10 1.31
N GLY A 205 10.53 21.33 1.13
CA GLY A 205 9.71 22.12 2.06
C GLY A 205 9.83 23.61 1.84
N GLY A 206 9.28 24.37 2.80
CA GLY A 206 9.17 25.82 2.70
C GLY A 206 7.92 26.27 1.94
N PRO A 207 7.88 27.53 1.47
CA PRO A 207 6.73 28.05 0.72
C PRO A 207 6.60 27.36 -0.64
N ALA A 208 5.37 27.31 -1.15
CA ALA A 208 5.00 26.61 -2.38
C ALA A 208 5.80 27.00 -3.63
N ASN A 209 6.44 28.17 -3.65
CA ASN A 209 7.12 28.74 -4.81
C ASN A 209 8.65 28.53 -4.80
N SER A 210 9.12 27.41 -4.24
CA SER A 210 10.54 27.09 -4.24
C SER A 210 11.08 26.77 -5.64
N GLY A 211 10.22 26.34 -6.58
CA GLY A 211 10.59 25.91 -7.93
C GLY A 211 11.43 24.63 -7.99
N ASN A 212 11.78 24.03 -6.85
CA ASN A 212 12.70 22.88 -6.78
C ASN A 212 12.20 21.67 -7.58
N ALA A 213 10.89 21.43 -7.58
CA ALA A 213 10.29 20.31 -8.30
C ALA A 213 10.43 20.44 -9.83
N GLN A 214 10.50 21.66 -10.36
CA GLN A 214 10.75 21.94 -11.78
C GLN A 214 12.23 22.19 -12.11
N ASP A 215 13.06 22.55 -11.13
CA ASP A 215 14.50 22.76 -11.32
C ASP A 215 15.19 21.40 -11.63
N PRO A 216 15.83 21.25 -12.81
CA PRO A 216 16.48 20.01 -13.21
C PRO A 216 17.86 19.80 -12.56
N THR A 217 18.40 20.83 -11.89
CA THR A 217 19.74 20.80 -11.27
C THR A 217 19.74 20.25 -9.84
N THR A 218 18.55 20.11 -9.24
CA THR A 218 18.32 19.53 -7.91
C THR A 218 17.62 18.17 -7.99
N LEU A 219 17.75 17.38 -6.93
CA LEU A 219 17.09 16.08 -6.76
C LEU A 219 15.79 16.17 -5.94
N LEU A 220 15.37 17.39 -5.58
CA LEU A 220 14.16 17.67 -4.81
C LEU A 220 12.91 17.71 -5.71
N GLY A 221 11.80 17.15 -5.23
CA GLY A 221 10.52 17.06 -5.93
C GLY A 221 10.56 16.10 -7.12
N LYS A 222 11.22 14.95 -6.92
CA LYS A 222 11.57 13.97 -7.97
C LYS A 222 11.23 12.54 -7.56
N MET A 223 10.98 11.70 -8.55
CA MET A 223 11.25 10.27 -8.46
C MET A 223 12.64 10.01 -9.03
N LEU A 224 13.54 9.44 -8.24
CA LEU A 224 14.87 9.03 -8.68
C LEU A 224 14.87 7.52 -8.96
N ARG A 225 15.73 7.07 -9.89
CA ARG A 225 15.90 5.66 -10.22
C ARG A 225 17.39 5.31 -10.29
N LEU A 226 17.81 4.35 -9.47
CA LEU A 226 19.19 3.94 -9.29
C LEU A 226 19.40 2.47 -9.62
N ASP A 227 20.47 2.16 -10.34
CA ASP A 227 21.00 0.80 -10.50
C ASP A 227 22.10 0.56 -9.47
N VAL A 228 21.73 -0.11 -8.38
CA VAL A 228 22.62 -0.37 -7.24
C VAL A 228 23.70 -1.42 -7.53
N GLU A 229 23.64 -2.09 -8.69
CA GLU A 229 24.64 -3.04 -9.16
C GLU A 229 25.74 -2.34 -9.99
N LEU A 230 25.49 -1.11 -10.47
CA LEU A 230 26.51 -0.28 -11.10
C LEU A 230 27.43 0.37 -10.05
N PRO A 231 28.67 0.74 -10.41
CA PRO A 231 29.46 1.61 -9.54
C PRO A 231 28.81 2.99 -9.39
N PRO A 232 29.18 3.77 -8.35
CA PRO A 232 28.79 5.17 -8.25
C PRO A 232 29.03 5.91 -9.59
N PRO A 233 28.07 6.72 -10.07
CA PRO A 233 26.94 7.27 -9.33
C PRO A 233 25.64 6.42 -9.31
N HIS A 234 25.69 5.12 -9.67
CA HIS A 234 24.51 4.24 -9.68
C HIS A 234 23.39 4.66 -10.64
N VAL A 235 23.72 5.37 -11.72
CA VAL A 235 22.76 5.86 -12.72
C VAL A 235 22.52 4.78 -13.78
N PRO A 236 21.27 4.29 -13.96
CA PRO A 236 20.93 3.45 -15.09
C PRO A 236 21.15 4.20 -16.41
N PRO A 237 21.79 3.60 -17.43
CA PRO A 237 22.08 4.27 -18.70
C PRO A 237 20.81 4.58 -19.54
N ASP A 238 19.66 4.01 -19.16
CA ASP A 238 18.35 4.23 -19.79
C ASP A 238 17.47 5.21 -18.99
N ASN A 239 18.00 5.90 -17.98
CA ASN A 239 17.30 7.03 -17.36
C ASN A 239 17.04 8.15 -18.41
N PRO A 240 15.91 8.87 -18.29
CA PRO A 240 15.39 9.74 -19.36
C PRO A 240 16.27 10.93 -19.71
N PHE A 241 17.11 11.38 -18.77
CA PHE A 241 17.90 12.62 -18.91
C PHE A 241 19.40 12.37 -18.95
N VAL A 242 19.84 11.11 -19.11
CA VAL A 242 21.25 10.76 -19.10
C VAL A 242 22.00 11.51 -20.21
N GLY A 243 22.97 12.32 -19.81
CA GLY A 243 23.82 13.08 -20.73
C GLY A 243 23.21 14.39 -21.22
N ASP A 244 22.07 14.82 -20.68
CA ASP A 244 21.54 16.16 -20.91
C ASP A 244 22.25 17.16 -19.99
N ASP A 245 23.07 18.04 -20.58
CA ASP A 245 23.83 19.05 -19.85
C ASP A 245 22.89 19.92 -18.99
N GLY A 246 23.08 19.90 -17.68
CA GLY A 246 22.31 20.69 -16.72
C GLY A 246 21.10 19.98 -16.12
N VAL A 247 20.89 18.69 -16.41
CA VAL A 247 19.90 17.84 -15.74
C VAL A 247 20.62 16.78 -14.90
N ARG A 248 20.08 16.46 -13.73
CA ARG A 248 20.60 15.35 -12.90
C ARG A 248 20.20 14.00 -13.50
N ASP A 249 21.19 13.18 -13.85
CA ASP A 249 20.98 11.88 -14.49
C ASP A 249 20.20 10.87 -13.61
N GLU A 250 20.15 11.08 -12.28
CA GLU A 250 19.38 10.24 -11.35
C GLU A 250 17.86 10.40 -11.51
N ILE A 251 17.39 11.49 -12.12
CA ILE A 251 15.98 11.82 -12.24
C ILE A 251 15.28 10.85 -13.21
N TRP A 252 14.21 10.23 -12.74
CA TRP A 252 13.32 9.41 -13.56
C TRP A 252 11.99 10.11 -13.88
N ALA A 253 11.46 10.87 -12.93
CA ALA A 253 10.32 11.78 -13.10
C ALA A 253 10.44 12.96 -12.14
N PHE A 254 9.71 14.03 -12.38
CA PHE A 254 9.82 15.30 -11.66
C PHE A 254 8.46 15.99 -11.50
N GLY A 255 8.43 17.10 -10.76
CA GLY A 255 7.20 17.86 -10.53
C GLY A 255 6.34 17.31 -9.38
N LEU A 256 6.95 16.69 -8.38
CA LEU A 256 6.25 16.21 -7.16
C LEU A 256 6.49 17.16 -5.99
N ARG A 257 5.55 17.22 -5.04
CA ARG A 257 5.66 18.05 -3.83
C ARG A 257 6.26 17.31 -2.66
N ASN A 258 5.58 16.27 -2.18
CA ASN A 258 6.02 15.43 -1.09
C ASN A 258 5.44 14.01 -1.25
N PRO A 259 6.05 13.14 -2.09
CA PRO A 259 5.59 11.78 -2.34
C PRO A 259 5.89 10.89 -1.11
N TRP A 260 5.09 11.06 -0.06
CA TRP A 260 5.31 10.49 1.27
C TRP A 260 5.39 8.96 1.22
N ARG A 261 4.47 8.32 0.48
CA ARG A 261 4.47 6.89 0.21
C ARG A 261 4.08 6.61 -1.24
N PHE A 262 4.90 5.81 -1.89
CA PHE A 262 4.58 5.20 -3.18
C PHE A 262 4.69 3.69 -3.06
N SER A 263 4.09 2.97 -4.00
CA SER A 263 4.19 1.52 -4.09
C SER A 263 4.18 1.05 -5.53
N PHE A 264 4.83 -0.07 -5.79
CA PHE A 264 4.63 -0.81 -7.03
C PHE A 264 3.54 -1.84 -6.84
N ASP A 265 2.61 -1.92 -7.79
CA ASP A 265 1.76 -3.09 -7.89
C ASP A 265 2.62 -4.33 -8.21
N ARG A 266 2.61 -5.34 -7.34
CA ARG A 266 3.42 -6.55 -7.50
C ARG A 266 3.09 -7.34 -8.76
N ASP A 267 1.87 -7.20 -9.27
CA ASP A 267 1.40 -7.91 -10.46
C ASP A 267 1.69 -7.14 -11.75
N SER A 268 1.19 -5.91 -11.89
CA SER A 268 1.36 -5.09 -13.11
C SER A 268 2.70 -4.36 -13.16
N GLY A 269 3.31 -4.06 -12.02
CA GLY A 269 4.50 -3.22 -11.90
C GLY A 269 4.23 -1.72 -12.07
N ASP A 270 2.96 -1.31 -12.08
CA ASP A 270 2.60 0.10 -12.13
C ASP A 270 2.97 0.79 -10.82
N LEU A 271 3.43 2.03 -10.92
CA LEU A 271 3.88 2.84 -9.79
C LEU A 271 2.75 3.77 -9.35
N TYR A 272 2.26 3.59 -8.13
CA TYR A 272 1.29 4.46 -7.48
C TYR A 272 2.01 5.40 -6.54
N ILE A 273 1.76 6.71 -6.67
CA ILE A 273 2.43 7.78 -5.93
C ILE A 273 1.35 8.58 -5.23
N ALA A 274 1.29 8.53 -3.90
CA ALA A 274 0.49 9.46 -3.12
C ALA A 274 1.35 10.68 -2.79
N ASP A 275 0.99 11.82 -3.37
CA ASP A 275 1.74 13.08 -3.25
C ASP A 275 0.96 14.07 -2.38
N VAL A 276 1.58 14.54 -1.31
CA VAL A 276 0.92 15.42 -0.34
C VAL A 276 0.84 16.84 -0.89
N GLY A 277 -0.38 17.39 -0.89
CA GLY A 277 -0.71 18.73 -1.36
C GLY A 277 -0.28 19.85 -0.43
N GLU A 278 -0.42 21.10 -0.91
CA GLU A 278 -0.16 22.31 -0.13
C GLU A 278 -1.45 22.91 0.42
N HIS A 279 -2.33 23.36 -0.47
CA HIS A 279 -3.50 24.17 -0.10
C HIS A 279 -4.77 23.78 -0.83
N LEU A 280 -4.68 23.14 -2.00
CA LEU A 280 -5.82 22.94 -2.89
C LEU A 280 -6.21 21.46 -3.00
N ARG A 281 -5.23 20.56 -3.16
CA ARG A 281 -5.50 19.16 -3.53
C ARG A 281 -4.47 18.21 -2.93
N GLU A 282 -5.00 17.14 -2.36
CA GLU A 282 -4.25 15.89 -2.18
C GLU A 282 -4.44 15.01 -3.41
N GLU A 283 -3.44 14.19 -3.76
CA GLU A 283 -3.49 13.42 -5.01
C GLU A 283 -2.83 12.04 -4.99
N VAL A 284 -3.35 11.16 -5.86
CA VAL A 284 -2.69 9.92 -6.27
C VAL A 284 -2.40 9.98 -7.77
N SER A 285 -1.13 9.90 -8.11
CA SER A 285 -0.63 9.78 -9.48
C SER A 285 -0.22 8.34 -9.76
N VAL A 286 -0.44 7.86 -11.00
CA VAL A 286 -0.05 6.51 -11.41
C VAL A 286 0.80 6.58 -12.67
N ARG A 287 1.92 5.86 -12.67
CA ARG A 287 2.73 5.61 -13.86
C ARG A 287 2.57 4.15 -14.26
N PHE A 288 1.96 3.94 -15.42
CA PHE A 288 1.84 2.62 -15.98
C PHE A 288 3.20 2.15 -16.49
N ILE A 289 3.45 0.85 -16.42
CA ILE A 289 4.69 0.28 -16.94
C ILE A 289 4.91 0.56 -18.43
N SER A 290 3.82 0.79 -19.18
CA SER A 290 3.87 1.16 -20.60
C SER A 290 4.25 2.61 -20.84
N ASP A 291 4.20 3.46 -19.82
CA ASP A 291 4.46 4.88 -19.98
C ASP A 291 5.96 5.14 -20.17
N PRO A 292 6.33 6.14 -20.99
CA PRO A 292 7.71 6.58 -21.05
C PRO A 292 8.15 7.20 -19.70
N PRO A 293 9.45 7.10 -19.36
CA PRO A 293 10.03 7.84 -18.25
C PRO A 293 10.08 9.34 -18.55
N GLY A 294 10.42 10.16 -17.55
CA GLY A 294 10.56 11.62 -17.69
C GLY A 294 9.25 12.40 -17.51
N ALA A 295 8.27 11.82 -16.81
CA ALA A 295 7.02 12.48 -16.52
C ALA A 295 7.23 13.75 -15.67
N ASN A 296 6.47 14.80 -15.97
CA ASN A 296 6.33 15.99 -15.13
C ASN A 296 4.95 15.94 -14.46
N PHE A 297 4.89 15.82 -13.14
CA PHE A 297 3.64 15.81 -12.37
C PHE A 297 3.11 17.21 -12.06
N GLY A 298 3.86 18.27 -12.41
CA GLY A 298 3.35 19.63 -12.49
C GLY A 298 3.63 20.50 -11.28
N TRP A 299 3.95 19.99 -10.09
CA TRP A 299 4.28 20.83 -8.93
C TRP A 299 5.54 21.68 -9.20
N ASP A 300 5.62 22.96 -8.83
CA ASP A 300 4.64 23.80 -8.13
C ASP A 300 3.67 24.56 -9.04
N CYS A 301 3.76 24.34 -10.36
CA CYS A 301 2.88 24.92 -11.36
C CYS A 301 1.43 24.44 -11.18
N TYR A 302 1.23 23.16 -10.85
CA TYR A 302 -0.08 22.56 -10.66
C TYR A 302 -0.17 21.83 -9.31
N GLU A 303 -1.35 21.90 -8.70
CA GLU A 303 -1.75 21.07 -7.57
C GLU A 303 -3.02 20.29 -7.97
N GLY A 304 -2.87 18.99 -8.23
CA GLY A 304 -3.81 18.24 -9.05
C GLY A 304 -3.90 18.81 -10.47
N GLU A 305 -5.12 19.17 -10.89
CA GLU A 305 -5.36 19.81 -12.19
C GLU A 305 -5.41 21.35 -12.10
N ILE A 306 -5.20 21.92 -10.90
CA ILE A 306 -5.42 23.34 -10.65
C ILE A 306 -4.10 24.11 -10.83
N TRP A 307 -4.14 25.14 -11.67
CA TRP A 307 -3.07 26.12 -11.81
C TRP A 307 -2.90 26.91 -10.50
N THR A 308 -1.71 26.85 -9.89
CA THR A 308 -1.43 27.50 -8.60
C THR A 308 -1.15 29.00 -8.75
N GLY A 309 -0.58 29.42 -9.89
CA GLY A 309 -0.07 30.78 -10.07
C GLY A 309 1.34 31.02 -9.54
N GLU A 310 2.00 30.00 -8.97
CA GLU A 310 3.29 30.13 -8.30
C GLU A 310 4.50 29.98 -9.24
N CYS A 311 4.28 29.50 -10.45
CA CYS A 311 5.31 29.12 -11.41
C CYS A 311 5.39 30.11 -12.58
N ASP A 312 6.60 30.53 -12.95
CA ASP A 312 6.78 31.52 -14.03
C ASP A 312 6.51 30.93 -15.42
N THR A 313 6.81 29.64 -15.61
CA THR A 313 6.70 28.95 -16.89
C THR A 313 5.98 27.61 -16.70
N PRO A 314 4.63 27.61 -16.59
CA PRO A 314 3.87 26.37 -16.49
C PRO A 314 4.16 25.44 -17.66
N PRO A 315 4.39 24.14 -17.41
CA PRO A 315 4.42 23.18 -18.50
C PRO A 315 3.05 23.19 -19.21
N PRO A 316 3.01 23.09 -20.55
CA PRO A 316 1.75 23.11 -21.29
C PRO A 316 0.87 21.88 -20.99
N GLU A 317 1.49 20.77 -20.59
CA GLU A 317 0.84 19.54 -20.15
C GLU A 317 1.64 18.96 -18.97
N HIS A 318 0.95 18.36 -18.02
CA HIS A 318 1.53 17.57 -16.93
C HIS A 318 0.84 16.21 -16.84
N ALA A 319 1.49 15.26 -16.18
CA ALA A 319 0.91 13.97 -15.85
C ALA A 319 -0.15 14.18 -14.77
N ALA A 320 -1.42 14.23 -15.19
CA ALA A 320 -2.53 14.42 -14.28
C ALA A 320 -2.67 13.22 -13.31
N PRO A 321 -3.03 13.47 -12.04
CA PRO A 321 -3.32 12.40 -11.10
C PRO A 321 -4.59 11.63 -11.48
N VAL A 322 -4.66 10.36 -11.08
CA VAL A 322 -5.86 9.52 -11.27
C VAL A 322 -6.93 9.79 -10.21
N LEU A 323 -6.54 10.36 -9.07
CA LEU A 323 -7.43 10.71 -7.96
C LEU A 323 -6.97 12.02 -7.35
N THR A 324 -7.93 12.93 -7.08
CA THR A 324 -7.70 14.09 -6.23
C THR A 324 -8.87 14.32 -5.27
N TYR A 325 -8.60 14.95 -4.13
CA TYR A 325 -9.63 15.47 -3.24
C TYR A 325 -9.17 16.81 -2.63
N PRO A 326 -10.11 17.71 -2.28
CA PRO A 326 -9.73 19.02 -1.76
C PRO A 326 -9.18 18.90 -0.33
N THR A 327 -8.27 19.80 0.04
CA THR A 327 -7.73 19.92 1.41
C THR A 327 -8.77 20.36 2.46
N SER A 328 -10.01 20.64 2.04
CA SER A 328 -11.15 20.78 2.96
C SER A 328 -11.64 19.42 3.50
N ASP A 329 -11.32 18.33 2.80
CA ASP A 329 -11.81 16.98 3.06
C ASP A 329 -10.71 16.07 3.66
N GLY A 330 -9.49 16.58 3.80
CA GLY A 330 -8.29 15.95 4.37
C GLY A 330 -7.10 16.93 4.31
N CYS A 331 -5.91 16.58 4.80
CA CYS A 331 -4.76 17.51 4.80
C CYS A 331 -3.42 16.89 4.39
N ALA A 332 -3.34 15.56 4.29
CA ALA A 332 -2.12 14.87 3.91
C ALA A 332 -2.45 13.43 3.52
N ILE A 333 -2.37 13.14 2.23
CA ILE A 333 -2.58 11.79 1.73
C ILE A 333 -1.46 10.83 2.14
N ILE A 334 -1.85 9.63 2.54
CA ILE A 334 -0.96 8.54 2.91
C ILE A 334 -1.20 7.38 1.95
N GLY A 335 -0.26 7.18 1.03
CA GLY A 335 -0.32 6.10 0.04
C GLY A 335 -0.09 4.73 0.65
N GLY A 336 -0.80 3.74 0.12
CA GLY A 336 -0.59 2.33 0.42
C GLY A 336 -0.25 1.49 -0.80
N PRO A 337 -0.24 0.16 -0.64
CA PRO A 337 -0.07 -0.79 -1.74
C PRO A 337 -1.39 -1.18 -2.41
N VAL A 338 -1.27 -1.76 -3.61
CA VAL A 338 -2.34 -2.53 -4.24
C VAL A 338 -2.43 -3.90 -3.56
N TYR A 339 -3.60 -4.30 -3.09
CA TYR A 339 -3.81 -5.58 -2.43
C TYR A 339 -3.58 -6.74 -3.41
N ARG A 340 -2.60 -7.58 -3.09
CA ARG A 340 -2.23 -8.79 -3.84
C ARG A 340 -2.15 -10.04 -2.95
N GLY A 341 -2.72 -9.93 -1.74
CA GLY A 341 -2.87 -11.03 -0.78
C GLY A 341 -3.83 -12.12 -1.26
N ALA A 342 -3.76 -13.26 -0.60
CA ALA A 342 -4.61 -14.42 -0.88
C ALA A 342 -5.73 -14.57 0.15
N ALA A 343 -5.63 -13.93 1.32
CA ALA A 343 -6.62 -14.05 2.39
C ALA A 343 -7.96 -13.38 2.03
N ILE A 344 -7.95 -12.38 1.16
CA ILE A 344 -9.13 -11.60 0.75
C ILE A 344 -9.19 -11.50 -0.78
N PRO A 345 -9.51 -12.60 -1.51
CA PRO A 345 -9.41 -12.64 -2.97
C PRO A 345 -10.23 -11.56 -3.70
N ASP A 346 -11.31 -11.09 -3.09
CA ASP A 346 -12.17 -10.04 -3.65
C ASP A 346 -11.47 -8.67 -3.77
N LEU A 347 -10.44 -8.42 -2.93
CA LEU A 347 -9.66 -7.19 -2.95
C LEU A 347 -8.49 -7.23 -3.95
N ALA A 348 -8.30 -8.32 -4.70
CA ALA A 348 -7.20 -8.41 -5.65
C ALA A 348 -7.24 -7.23 -6.66
N GLY A 349 -6.17 -6.43 -6.67
CA GLY A 349 -6.06 -5.24 -7.50
C GLY A 349 -6.74 -3.98 -6.92
N THR A 350 -7.10 -3.97 -5.63
CA THR A 350 -7.61 -2.78 -4.92
C THR A 350 -6.45 -1.99 -4.31
N TYR A 351 -6.30 -0.73 -4.67
CA TYR A 351 -5.37 0.22 -4.04
C TYR A 351 -5.95 0.80 -2.76
N PHE A 352 -5.14 0.88 -1.70
CA PHE A 352 -5.50 1.49 -0.42
C PHE A 352 -4.74 2.79 -0.18
N TYR A 353 -5.41 3.76 0.45
CA TYR A 353 -4.79 4.99 0.93
C TYR A 353 -5.55 5.52 2.15
N ALA A 354 -4.96 6.47 2.86
CA ALA A 354 -5.58 7.16 3.98
C ALA A 354 -5.36 8.67 3.89
N ASP A 355 -6.07 9.43 4.72
CA ASP A 355 -5.71 10.80 5.06
C ASP A 355 -5.23 10.88 6.51
N LEU A 356 -4.08 11.51 6.70
CA LEU A 356 -3.42 11.60 8.00
C LEU A 356 -4.22 12.44 9.00
N CYS A 357 -4.90 13.49 8.57
CA CYS A 357 -5.49 14.48 9.47
C CYS A 357 -6.80 14.03 10.10
N ASN A 358 -7.61 13.30 9.34
CA ASN A 358 -8.93 12.87 9.77
C ASN A 358 -9.06 11.34 9.95
N ASP A 359 -7.95 10.61 9.81
CA ASP A 359 -7.86 9.14 9.98
C ASP A 359 -8.81 8.36 9.07
N ARG A 360 -9.23 8.95 7.95
CA ARG A 360 -10.07 8.27 6.97
C ARG A 360 -9.23 7.31 6.14
N VAL A 361 -9.78 6.14 5.88
CA VAL A 361 -9.16 5.10 5.07
C VAL A 361 -10.06 4.80 3.89
N PHE A 362 -9.46 4.67 2.72
CA PHE A 362 -10.18 4.50 1.47
C PHE A 362 -9.55 3.43 0.61
N SER A 363 -10.31 2.96 -0.36
CA SER A 363 -9.81 2.03 -1.35
C SER A 363 -10.47 2.24 -2.71
N PHE A 364 -9.77 1.94 -3.80
CA PHE A 364 -10.35 1.92 -5.13
C PHE A 364 -9.66 0.92 -6.05
N HIS A 365 -10.30 0.57 -7.16
CA HIS A 365 -9.67 -0.12 -8.28
C HIS A 365 -9.32 0.87 -9.38
N LEU A 366 -8.19 0.65 -10.04
CA LEU A 366 -7.86 1.34 -11.26
C LEU A 366 -8.08 0.39 -12.44
N ILE A 367 -9.03 0.69 -13.31
CA ILE A 367 -9.34 -0.12 -14.49
C ILE A 367 -9.24 0.80 -15.71
N ASP A 368 -8.35 0.47 -16.64
CA ASP A 368 -8.10 1.26 -17.86
C ASP A 368 -7.79 2.75 -17.58
N GLY A 369 -7.09 3.02 -16.47
CA GLY A 369 -6.73 4.38 -16.04
C GLY A 369 -7.82 5.12 -15.26
N GLU A 370 -8.99 4.51 -15.07
CA GLU A 370 -10.13 5.12 -14.39
C GLU A 370 -10.33 4.55 -12.98
N VAL A 371 -10.61 5.44 -12.03
CA VAL A 371 -10.97 5.06 -10.66
C VAL A 371 -12.36 4.44 -10.65
N THR A 372 -12.45 3.20 -10.18
CA THR A 372 -13.69 2.44 -10.04
C THR A 372 -13.75 1.80 -8.67
N GLY A 373 -14.95 1.38 -8.24
CA GLY A 373 -15.11 0.68 -6.96
C GLY A 373 -14.57 1.46 -5.75
N PHE A 374 -14.63 2.80 -5.80
CA PHE A 374 -14.26 3.65 -4.68
C PHE A 374 -15.08 3.29 -3.45
N ARG A 375 -14.40 3.17 -2.30
CA ARG A 375 -15.03 2.93 -1.01
C ARG A 375 -14.34 3.71 0.10
N ASP A 376 -15.16 4.29 0.96
CA ASP A 376 -14.75 4.72 2.28
C ASP A 376 -14.70 3.48 3.18
N ARG A 377 -13.50 3.13 3.65
CA ARG A 377 -13.22 1.99 4.54
C ARG A 377 -13.03 2.42 5.98
N THR A 378 -13.32 3.68 6.32
CA THR A 378 -12.98 4.25 7.62
C THR A 378 -13.64 3.46 8.75
N GLU A 379 -14.97 3.28 8.71
CA GLU A 379 -15.70 2.60 9.77
C GLU A 379 -15.19 1.17 10.00
N GLU A 380 -15.03 0.38 8.94
CA GLU A 380 -14.58 -1.03 9.05
C GLU A 380 -13.10 -1.18 9.48
N LEU A 381 -12.23 -0.21 9.17
CA LEU A 381 -10.80 -0.30 9.44
C LEU A 381 -10.34 0.51 10.67
N THR A 382 -11.21 1.36 11.24
CA THR A 382 -10.86 2.17 12.41
C THR A 382 -11.74 1.95 13.64
N ALA A 383 -12.90 1.30 13.53
CA ALA A 383 -13.79 1.05 14.68
C ALA A 383 -13.07 0.34 15.86
N ASP A 384 -12.29 -0.70 15.57
CA ASP A 384 -11.62 -1.51 16.59
C ASP A 384 -10.29 -0.91 17.09
N ARG A 385 -9.89 0.26 16.55
CA ARG A 385 -8.67 0.97 16.99
C ARG A 385 -8.90 1.75 18.29
N GLY A 386 -10.10 1.76 18.84
CA GLY A 386 -10.40 2.37 20.14
C GLY A 386 -10.10 3.87 20.21
N GLY A 387 -10.33 4.60 19.09
CA GLY A 387 -10.05 6.03 18.99
C GLY A 387 -8.55 6.38 18.93
N ARG A 388 -7.70 5.45 18.47
CA ARG A 388 -6.25 5.68 18.32
C ARG A 388 -5.91 6.32 16.98
N ASP A 389 -5.25 7.47 17.09
CA ASP A 389 -5.12 8.44 16.02
C ASP A 389 -4.06 8.07 14.96
N ARG A 390 -4.52 8.13 13.70
CA ARG A 390 -3.79 8.35 12.44
C ARG A 390 -3.03 7.17 11.84
N VAL A 391 -3.43 6.78 10.64
CA VAL A 391 -2.61 5.96 9.74
C VAL A 391 -1.49 6.82 9.16
N VAL A 392 -0.22 6.53 9.51
CA VAL A 392 0.94 7.27 8.97
C VAL A 392 1.61 6.59 7.78
N SER A 393 1.32 5.31 7.58
CA SER A 393 1.83 4.53 6.45
C SER A 393 1.04 3.23 6.35
N PHE A 394 1.17 2.59 5.19
CA PHE A 394 0.85 1.18 5.01
C PHE A 394 2.13 0.38 4.78
N GLY A 395 2.00 -0.95 4.76
CA GLY A 395 3.02 -1.87 4.28
C GLY A 395 2.41 -3.23 3.95
N GLU A 396 3.25 -4.16 3.48
CA GLU A 396 2.81 -5.49 3.05
C GLU A 396 3.78 -6.60 3.51
N ASP A 397 3.22 -7.78 3.77
CA ASP A 397 3.99 -9.00 4.00
C ASP A 397 4.34 -9.74 2.68
N ALA A 398 5.15 -10.79 2.77
CA ALA A 398 5.60 -11.56 1.63
C ALA A 398 4.44 -12.15 0.81
N ALA A 399 3.32 -12.44 1.47
CA ALA A 399 2.11 -12.96 0.87
C ALA A 399 1.23 -11.88 0.21
N GLY A 400 1.56 -10.59 0.38
CA GLY A 400 0.80 -9.47 -0.16
C GLY A 400 -0.36 -9.03 0.74
N GLU A 401 -0.38 -9.48 1.99
CA GLU A 401 -1.36 -8.99 2.97
C GLU A 401 -0.93 -7.65 3.53
N LEU A 402 -1.91 -6.79 3.80
CA LEU A 402 -1.65 -5.38 4.09
C LEU A 402 -1.67 -5.07 5.58
N TYR A 403 -0.87 -4.07 5.92
CA TYR A 403 -0.70 -3.57 7.27
C TYR A 403 -0.87 -2.06 7.30
N MET A 404 -1.48 -1.56 8.37
CA MET A 404 -1.58 -0.14 8.69
C MET A 404 -0.72 0.16 9.90
N ILE A 405 -0.01 1.29 9.86
CA ILE A 405 0.86 1.75 10.93
C ILE A 405 0.20 2.94 11.64
N SER A 406 0.08 2.84 12.97
CA SER A 406 -0.31 3.93 13.85
C SER A 406 0.86 4.29 14.76
N PRO A 407 1.32 5.55 14.79
CA PRO A 407 2.44 5.95 15.63
C PRO A 407 2.01 5.99 17.11
N THR A 408 0.72 6.23 17.38
CA THR A 408 0.14 6.33 18.72
C THR A 408 0.09 4.95 19.34
N GLY A 409 0.80 4.71 20.43
CA GLY A 409 0.95 3.38 21.02
C GLY A 409 1.90 2.45 20.26
N GLY A 410 2.44 2.92 19.14
CA GLY A 410 3.41 2.20 18.32
C GLY A 410 2.86 0.91 17.75
N GLU A 411 1.79 0.99 16.97
CA GLU A 411 0.95 -0.15 16.63
C GLU A 411 1.04 -0.53 15.15
N ILE A 412 1.02 -1.83 14.91
CA ILE A 412 0.97 -2.44 13.58
C ILE A 412 -0.31 -3.28 13.51
N PHE A 413 -1.22 -2.86 12.65
CA PHE A 413 -2.48 -3.56 12.41
C PHE A 413 -2.42 -4.29 11.07
N LYS A 414 -2.97 -5.51 10.99
CA LYS A 414 -3.16 -6.25 9.75
C LYS A 414 -4.60 -6.07 9.27
N ILE A 415 -4.77 -5.75 8.00
CA ILE A 415 -6.08 -5.79 7.34
C ILE A 415 -6.41 -7.27 7.11
N THR A 416 -7.53 -7.71 7.67
CA THR A 416 -8.00 -9.08 7.60
C THR A 416 -9.43 -9.11 7.09
N PRO A 417 -9.89 -10.23 6.50
CA PRO A 417 -11.31 -10.40 6.28
C PRO A 417 -12.04 -10.40 7.63
N ASN A 418 -13.15 -9.68 7.72
CA ASN A 418 -14.01 -9.66 8.89
C ASN A 418 -15.11 -10.70 8.72
N PHE A 419 -14.75 -11.95 8.99
CA PHE A 419 -15.73 -13.02 9.12
C PHE A 419 -16.47 -12.97 10.47
N CYS A 420 -16.00 -12.16 11.43
CA CYS A 420 -16.65 -11.94 12.73
C CYS A 420 -17.96 -11.13 12.63
N LEU A 421 -18.27 -10.52 11.48
CA LEU A 421 -19.61 -10.01 11.19
C LEU A 421 -20.63 -11.10 10.83
N THR A 422 -20.23 -12.38 10.80
CA THR A 422 -21.16 -13.52 10.80
C THR A 422 -21.17 -14.23 12.16
N ARG A 423 -21.93 -13.66 13.10
CA ARG A 423 -22.76 -14.34 14.13
C ARG A 423 -22.53 -15.87 14.27
N GLY A 424 -21.66 -16.32 15.18
CA GLY A 424 -21.70 -17.69 15.72
C GLY A 424 -20.48 -18.62 15.54
N ASP A 425 -19.34 -18.13 15.05
CA ASP A 425 -18.06 -18.88 15.06
C ASP A 425 -17.47 -18.87 16.48
N ALA A 426 -17.52 -20.01 17.15
CA ALA A 426 -17.05 -20.17 18.53
C ALA A 426 -15.67 -20.82 18.61
N THR A 427 -15.23 -21.42 17.51
CA THR A 427 -13.93 -22.08 17.43
C THR A 427 -12.80 -21.14 17.04
N ASP A 428 -13.14 -19.95 16.56
CA ASP A 428 -12.23 -18.91 16.08
C ASP A 428 -11.41 -19.42 14.87
N ASP A 429 -12.04 -20.28 14.07
CA ASP A 429 -11.43 -20.94 12.92
C ASP A 429 -11.96 -20.43 11.55
N CYS A 430 -12.84 -19.43 11.60
CA CYS A 430 -13.43 -18.73 10.46
C CYS A 430 -14.32 -19.62 9.59
N ARG A 431 -14.89 -20.69 10.17
CA ARG A 431 -15.95 -21.49 9.58
C ARG A 431 -17.17 -21.43 10.49
N LEU A 432 -18.36 -21.54 9.91
CA LEU A 432 -19.57 -21.82 10.66
C LEU A 432 -19.96 -23.26 10.36
N ASP A 433 -19.46 -24.20 11.17
CA ASP A 433 -19.62 -25.62 10.95
C ASP A 433 -19.95 -26.40 12.24
N LEU A 434 -19.92 -27.74 12.15
CA LEU A 434 -20.25 -28.61 13.27
C LEU A 434 -19.24 -28.49 14.43
N ALA A 435 -18.05 -27.94 14.20
CA ALA A 435 -17.08 -27.67 15.25
C ALA A 435 -17.55 -26.52 16.17
N ASP A 436 -18.21 -25.49 15.62
CA ASP A 436 -18.83 -24.42 16.41
C ASP A 436 -20.01 -24.93 17.23
N VAL A 437 -20.86 -25.76 16.60
CA VAL A 437 -21.94 -26.48 17.30
C VAL A 437 -21.37 -27.31 18.44
N ALA A 438 -20.28 -28.06 18.20
CA ALA A 438 -19.67 -28.91 19.21
C ALA A 438 -19.02 -28.13 20.37
N ARG A 439 -18.58 -26.89 20.11
CA ARG A 439 -18.02 -26.00 21.12
C ARG A 439 -19.09 -25.27 21.93
N LEU A 440 -20.22 -24.93 21.30
CA LEU A 440 -21.32 -24.21 21.92
C LEU A 440 -22.42 -25.10 22.53
N GLN A 441 -22.49 -26.39 22.19
CA GLN A 441 -23.56 -27.30 22.64
C GLN A 441 -23.75 -27.38 24.16
N ASN A 442 -22.70 -27.12 24.94
CA ASN A 442 -22.75 -27.15 26.40
C ASN A 442 -22.93 -25.75 27.02
N CYS A 443 -22.92 -24.69 26.20
CA CYS A 443 -23.13 -23.33 26.64
C CYS A 443 -24.62 -22.95 26.75
N PHE A 444 -25.52 -23.72 26.13
CA PHE A 444 -26.97 -23.50 26.20
C PHE A 444 -27.58 -24.45 27.24
N THR A 445 -27.93 -23.91 28.41
CA THR A 445 -28.49 -24.69 29.52
C THR A 445 -30.01 -24.53 29.62
N ALA A 446 -30.66 -25.36 30.44
CA ALA A 446 -32.10 -25.18 30.71
C ALA A 446 -32.33 -23.92 31.57
N ASP A 447 -33.49 -23.27 31.42
CA ASP A 447 -33.85 -22.04 32.13
C ASP A 447 -33.54 -22.15 33.63
N GLY A 448 -32.68 -21.25 34.13
CA GLY A 448 -32.27 -21.19 35.54
C GLY A 448 -31.08 -22.08 35.93
N GLU A 449 -30.42 -22.76 34.97
CA GLU A 449 -29.11 -23.38 35.17
C GLU A 449 -27.99 -22.46 34.67
N SER A 450 -26.89 -22.35 35.42
CA SER A 450 -25.74 -21.55 35.01
C SER A 450 -24.88 -22.33 34.01
N PRO A 451 -24.49 -21.73 32.88
CA PRO A 451 -23.60 -22.37 31.92
C PRO A 451 -22.20 -22.59 32.53
N PRO A 452 -21.36 -23.44 31.91
CA PRO A 452 -19.97 -23.62 32.31
C PRO A 452 -19.25 -22.26 32.41
N PRO A 453 -18.27 -22.10 33.33
CA PRO A 453 -17.57 -20.82 33.53
C PRO A 453 -16.91 -20.25 32.26
N GLU A 454 -16.56 -21.12 31.32
CA GLU A 454 -16.06 -20.76 29.98
C GLU A 454 -17.09 -20.18 29.00
N CYS A 455 -18.39 -20.19 29.35
CA CYS A 455 -19.53 -19.82 28.50
C CYS A 455 -20.34 -18.65 29.10
N ASN A 456 -19.72 -17.59 29.63
CA ASN A 456 -20.47 -16.45 30.14
C ASN A 456 -20.88 -15.48 29.00
N ALA A 457 -22.06 -14.85 29.13
CA ALA A 457 -22.58 -13.89 28.15
C ALA A 457 -21.65 -12.67 27.96
N GLU A 458 -20.79 -12.36 28.93
CA GLU A 458 -19.76 -11.32 28.81
C GLU A 458 -18.60 -11.70 27.86
N ALA A 459 -18.23 -12.99 27.77
CA ALA A 459 -17.21 -13.48 26.85
C ALA A 459 -17.76 -13.67 25.42
N PHE A 460 -19.07 -13.87 25.28
CA PHE A 460 -19.74 -14.05 23.99
C PHE A 460 -21.07 -13.27 23.90
N PRO A 461 -21.05 -11.93 23.89
CA PRO A 461 -22.27 -11.10 23.87
C PRO A 461 -23.16 -11.33 22.64
N CYS A 462 -22.64 -12.00 21.62
CA CYS A 462 -23.35 -12.32 20.38
C CYS A 462 -24.18 -13.62 20.43
N LEU A 463 -24.10 -14.39 21.53
CA LEU A 463 -24.82 -15.64 21.73
C LEU A 463 -26.14 -15.48 22.49
N ASP A 464 -26.27 -14.47 23.35
CA ASP A 464 -27.53 -14.04 23.98
C ASP A 464 -28.36 -13.29 22.92
N ARG A 465 -29.32 -13.99 22.33
CA ARG A 465 -30.09 -13.55 21.16
C ARG A 465 -31.40 -12.90 21.51
N ASP A 466 -31.94 -13.15 22.69
CA ASP A 466 -33.16 -12.48 23.17
C ASP A 466 -32.89 -11.38 24.21
N GLY A 467 -31.63 -11.23 24.65
CA GLY A 467 -31.12 -10.11 25.42
C GLY A 467 -31.43 -10.20 26.91
N ASP A 468 -31.65 -11.41 27.42
CA ASP A 468 -32.01 -11.65 28.82
C ASP A 468 -30.81 -11.93 29.74
N ALA A 469 -29.61 -11.94 29.16
CA ALA A 469 -28.32 -12.18 29.81
C ALA A 469 -28.10 -13.61 30.34
N ASP A 470 -28.98 -14.54 30.00
CA ASP A 470 -28.79 -15.98 30.17
C ASP A 470 -28.46 -16.61 28.79
N LEU A 471 -27.86 -17.80 28.78
CA LEU A 471 -27.62 -18.56 27.55
C LEU A 471 -28.44 -19.85 27.60
N ASP A 472 -29.58 -19.85 26.93
CA ASP A 472 -30.59 -20.88 27.10
C ASP A 472 -31.06 -21.56 25.79
N LEU A 473 -32.15 -22.34 25.87
CA LEU A 473 -32.72 -23.02 24.72
C LEU A 473 -33.36 -22.07 23.70
N ALA A 474 -33.82 -20.88 24.10
CA ALA A 474 -34.33 -19.86 23.21
C ALA A 474 -33.20 -19.27 22.35
N ASP A 475 -32.03 -19.02 22.95
CA ASP A 475 -30.83 -18.61 22.23
C ASP A 475 -30.34 -19.67 21.26
N PHE A 476 -30.31 -20.92 21.71
CA PHE A 476 -29.91 -22.05 20.87
C PHE A 476 -30.85 -22.22 19.67
N ALA A 477 -32.16 -22.09 19.89
CA ALA A 477 -33.15 -22.18 18.82
C ALA A 477 -33.04 -21.01 17.83
N ALA A 478 -32.77 -19.79 18.31
CA ALA A 478 -32.52 -18.62 17.49
C ALA A 478 -31.21 -18.74 16.68
N TRP A 479 -30.16 -19.31 17.29
CA TRP A 479 -28.87 -19.60 16.66
C TRP A 479 -28.99 -20.68 15.57
N LEU A 480 -29.68 -21.78 15.85
CA LEU A 480 -29.98 -22.84 14.87
C LEU A 480 -30.84 -22.36 13.70
N ALA A 481 -31.81 -21.48 13.95
CA ALA A 481 -32.64 -20.90 12.89
C ALA A 481 -31.81 -20.00 11.94
N ALA A 482 -30.76 -19.34 12.44
CA ALA A 482 -29.86 -18.54 11.63
C ALA A 482 -28.97 -19.37 10.68
N LEU A 483 -28.67 -20.63 11.02
CA LEU A 483 -27.96 -21.57 10.12
C LEU A 483 -28.80 -21.95 8.88
N ALA A 484 -30.11 -21.72 8.91
CA ALA A 484 -31.05 -22.15 7.87
C ALA A 484 -31.62 -21.00 7.00
N GLY A 485 -31.26 -19.74 7.27
CA GLY A 485 -31.78 -18.55 6.58
C GLY A 485 -30.75 -17.80 5.72
N PRO A 486 -31.16 -16.96 4.74
CA PRO A 486 -30.24 -16.03 4.09
C PRO A 486 -29.76 -14.97 5.10
N ALA A 487 -28.48 -14.62 5.07
CA ALA A 487 -27.86 -13.67 5.98
C ALA A 487 -28.62 -12.33 6.02
N VAL A 488 -29.27 -12.03 7.15
CA VAL A 488 -29.92 -10.75 7.41
C VAL A 488 -29.04 -9.95 8.36
N CYS A 489 -28.45 -8.85 7.86
CA CYS A 489 -27.87 -7.80 8.68
C CYS A 489 -28.96 -7.16 9.53
N LEU A 490 -28.74 -7.00 10.84
CA LEU A 490 -29.65 -6.32 11.76
C LEU A 490 -28.92 -5.12 12.36
N GLU A 491 -29.45 -3.93 12.07
CA GLU A 491 -28.90 -2.57 12.28
C GLU A 491 -28.75 -2.11 13.75
N ASN A 492 -28.74 -2.97 14.77
CA ASN A 492 -28.82 -2.52 16.16
C ASN A 492 -27.64 -2.96 17.04
N CYS A 493 -26.44 -2.42 16.80
CA CYS A 493 -25.33 -2.45 17.78
C CYS A 493 -24.57 -1.11 17.87
N ILE A 494 -25.24 0.03 17.66
CA ILE A 494 -24.71 1.35 18.00
C ILE A 494 -25.73 2.09 18.85
N SER A 495 -25.79 1.79 20.15
CA SER A 495 -25.94 2.79 21.20
C SER A 495 -25.87 2.15 22.58
N ALA A 496 -24.77 2.37 23.28
CA ALA A 496 -24.77 2.43 24.73
C ALA A 496 -23.73 3.47 25.14
N THR A 497 -24.14 4.74 25.06
CA THR A 497 -23.53 5.82 25.82
C THR A 497 -23.54 5.44 27.30
N CYS A 498 -22.37 5.35 27.92
CA CYS A 498 -22.25 5.45 29.37
C CYS A 498 -22.49 6.90 29.80
N ASN A 499 -23.77 7.26 29.95
CA ASN A 499 -24.38 8.02 31.06
C ASN A 499 -25.78 8.50 30.69
#